data_AF-A0A6V7I5B4-F1
#
_entry.id   AF-A0A6V7I5B4-F1
#
_cell.length_a   1.000
_cell.length_b   1.000
_cell.length_c   1.000
_cell.angle_alpha   90.00
_cell.angle_beta   90.00
_cell.angle_gamma   90.00
#
_symmetry.space_group_name_H-M   'P 1'
#
loop_
_entity.id
_entity.type
_entity.pdbx_description
1 polymer ?
#
loop_
_entity_poly.entity_id
_entity_poly.type
_entity_poly.pdbx_seq_one_letter_code
_entity_poly.pdbx_strand_id
1 'polypeptide(L)' 'MLEKEDQLINMNCVDPLGRSALLMAIDNENLEMVELLIKYKVDTKDALLHAISEEFVEAVEVLLEHEESLHKAGKPH' A
#
# COMPACT_ATOMS: atom_id res chain seq x y z
N MET A 1 26.45 22.66 5.58
CA MET A 1 25.45 22.73 4.49
C MET A 1 24.98 21.31 4.26
N LEU A 2 23.85 20.92 4.86
CA LEU A 2 23.21 19.65 4.55
C LEU A 2 22.18 19.97 3.47
N GLU A 3 22.59 19.77 2.22
CA GLU A 3 21.64 19.72 1.12
C GLU A 3 20.85 18.42 1.31
N LYS A 4 19.75 18.50 2.07
CA LYS A 4 18.67 17.54 1.92
C LYS A 4 18.08 17.82 0.55
N GLU A 5 18.61 17.15 -0.47
CA GLU A 5 17.79 16.82 -1.61
C GLU A 5 16.67 15.92 -1.08
N ASP A 6 15.55 16.53 -0.64
CA ASP A 6 14.26 15.88 -0.74
C ASP A 6 14.05 15.65 -2.25
N GLN A 7 14.68 14.61 -2.78
CA GLN A 7 14.18 13.99 -3.99
C GLN A 7 12.75 13.64 -3.65
N LEU A 8 11.83 14.38 -4.24
CA LEU A 8 10.40 14.22 -4.07
C LEU A 8 10.02 12.87 -4.71
N ILE A 9 10.35 11.76 -4.03
CA ILE A 9 10.06 10.42 -4.50
C ILE A 9 8.54 10.30 -4.47
N ASN A 10 7.95 10.16 -5.66
CA ASN A 10 6.53 9.92 -5.77
C ASN A 10 6.24 8.48 -5.32
N MET A 11 5.79 8.34 -4.07
CA MET A 11 5.44 7.06 -3.46
C MET A 11 4.25 6.36 -4.15
N ASN A 12 3.44 7.12 -4.90
CA ASN A 12 2.30 6.64 -5.67
C ASN A 12 2.61 6.57 -7.17
N CYS A 13 3.89 6.50 -7.55
CA CYS A 13 4.26 6.29 -8.94
C CYS A 13 3.75 4.92 -9.42
N VAL A 14 3.53 4.83 -10.73
CA VAL A 14 3.06 3.61 -11.38
C VAL A 14 3.98 3.28 -12.55
N ASP A 15 4.09 1.99 -12.85
CA ASP A 15 4.77 1.52 -14.05
C ASP A 15 3.95 1.84 -15.32
N PRO A 16 4.46 1.57 -16.54
CA PRO A 16 3.71 1.77 -17.78
C PRO A 16 2.41 0.95 -17.90
N LEU A 17 2.21 -0.06 -17.05
CA LEU A 17 1.00 -0.87 -16.97
C LEU A 17 0.01 -0.34 -15.90
N GLY A 18 0.36 0.75 -15.20
CA GLY A 18 -0.47 1.35 -14.17
C GLY A 18 -0.36 0.67 -12.80
N ARG A 19 0.60 -0.24 -12.60
CA ARG A 19 0.80 -0.95 -11.33
C ARG A 19 1.62 -0.10 -10.37
N SER A 20 1.15 0.00 -9.12
CA SER A 20 1.88 0.65 -8.04
C SER A 20 2.88 -0.32 -7.39
N ALA A 21 3.81 0.23 -6.62
CA ALA A 21 4.73 -0.57 -5.82
C ALA A 21 4.01 -1.54 -4.86
N LEU A 22 2.83 -1.15 -4.35
CA LEU A 22 2.02 -1.97 -3.45
C LEU A 22 1.42 -3.18 -4.17
N LEU A 23 0.87 -3.00 -5.37
CA LEU A 23 0.35 -4.11 -6.17
C LEU A 23 1.46 -5.09 -6.54
N MET A 24 2.64 -4.58 -6.90
CA MET A 24 3.80 -5.43 -7.17
C MET A 24 4.29 -6.16 -5.92
N ALA A 25 4.19 -5.57 -4.73
CA ALA A 25 4.55 -6.25 -3.48
C ALA A 25 3.59 -7.40 -3.18
N ILE A 26 2.30 -7.22 -3.48
CA ILE A 26 1.27 -8.27 -3.36
C ILE A 26 1.51 -9.39 -4.39
N ASP A 27 1.74 -9.06 -5.66
CA ASP A 27 2.05 -10.03 -6.73
C ASP A 27 3.26 -10.93 -6.40
N ASN A 28 4.21 -10.40 -5.64
CA ASN A 28 5.42 -11.12 -5.23
C ASN A 28 5.30 -11.76 -3.83
N GLU A 29 4.11 -11.75 -3.23
CA GLU A 29 3.84 -12.24 -1.87
C GLU A 29 4.83 -11.67 -0.81
N ASN A 30 5.28 -10.43 -1.00
CA ASN A 30 6.29 -9.82 -0.15
C ASN A 30 5.64 -8.98 0.96
N LEU A 31 5.31 -9.64 2.07
CA LEU A 31 4.66 -9.02 3.23
C LEU A 31 5.46 -7.85 3.80
N GLU A 32 6.78 -8.00 3.96
CA GLU A 32 7.64 -6.96 4.52
C GLU A 32 7.55 -5.66 3.71
N MET A 33 7.47 -5.78 2.38
CA MET A 33 7.32 -4.63 1.50
C MET A 33 5.91 -4.03 1.58
N VAL A 34 4.87 -4.86 1.69
CA VAL A 34 3.49 -4.40 1.91
C VAL A 34 3.40 -3.57 3.18
N GLU A 35 3.89 -4.08 4.31
CA GLU A 35 3.90 -3.37 5.60
C GLU A 35 4.68 -2.06 5.52
N LEU A 36 5.86 -2.09 4.89
CA LEU A 36 6.69 -0.91 4.72
C LEU A 36 5.95 0.17 3.92
N LEU A 37 5.37 -0.18 2.78
CA LEU A 37 4.65 0.76 1.91
C LEU A 37 3.43 1.35 2.62
N ILE A 38 2.66 0.53 3.34
CA ILE A 38 1.51 0.97 4.14
C ILE A 38 1.95 1.97 5.22
N LYS A 39 3.08 1.72 5.90
CA LYS A 39 3.63 2.63 6.91
C LYS A 39 4.01 4.00 6.32
N TYR A 40 4.41 4.04 5.04
CA TYR A 40 4.66 5.28 4.30
C TYR A 40 3.40 5.93 3.73
N LYS A 41 2.20 5.40 4.03
CA LYS A 41 0.90 5.94 3.61
C LYS A 41 0.76 6.05 2.09
N VAL A 42 1.21 5.03 1.36
CA VAL A 42 0.90 4.90 -0.07
C VAL A 42 -0.61 4.74 -0.28
N ASP A 43 -1.11 5.14 -1.45
CA ASP A 43 -2.52 4.94 -1.77
C ASP A 43 -2.82 3.43 -1.90
N THR A 44 -3.72 2.92 -1.06
CA THR A 44 -4.10 1.50 -1.05
C THR A 44 -5.06 1.13 -2.18
N LYS A 45 -5.78 2.09 -2.80
CA LYS A 45 -6.67 1.90 -3.99
C LYS A 45 -7.35 0.52 -4.03
N ASP A 46 -7.04 -0.28 -5.05
CA ASP A 46 -7.62 -1.60 -5.29
C ASP A 46 -6.76 -2.73 -4.69
N ALA A 47 -5.75 -2.41 -3.87
CA ALA A 47 -4.80 -3.38 -3.32
C ALA A 47 -5.48 -4.44 -2.45
N LEU A 48 -6.54 -4.09 -1.72
CA LEU A 48 -7.30 -5.07 -0.95
C LEU A 48 -8.00 -6.09 -1.86
N LEU A 49 -8.67 -5.61 -2.92
CA LEU A 49 -9.32 -6.50 -3.89
C LEU A 49 -8.28 -7.36 -4.62
N HIS A 50 -7.13 -6.79 -4.94
CA HIS A 50 -6.03 -7.48 -5.58
C HIS A 50 -5.44 -8.56 -4.68
N ALA A 51 -5.20 -8.27 -3.39
CA ALA A 51 -4.72 -9.27 -2.42
C ALA A 51 -5.69 -10.44 -2.24
N ILE A 52 -7.01 -10.19 -2.31
CA ILE A 52 -8.02 -11.25 -2.31
C ILE A 52 -7.94 -12.08 -3.60
N SER A 53 -7.78 -11.43 -4.75
CA SER A 53 -7.65 -12.11 -6.06
C SER A 53 -6.42 -13.01 -6.13
N GLU A 54 -5.31 -12.57 -5.52
CA GLU A 54 -4.06 -13.33 -5.44
C GLU A 54 -4.03 -14.30 -4.24
N GLU A 55 -5.13 -14.42 -3.47
CA GLU A 55 -5.25 -15.29 -2.29
C GLU A 55 -4.18 -15.03 -1.21
N PHE A 56 -3.61 -13.83 -1.16
CA PHE A 56 -2.57 -13.47 -0.20
C PHE A 56 -3.16 -13.02 1.15
N VAL A 57 -3.51 -14.00 1.98
CA VAL A 57 -4.25 -13.81 3.24
C VAL A 57 -3.57 -12.81 4.19
N GLU A 58 -2.26 -12.90 4.36
CA GLU A 58 -1.52 -12.03 5.27
C GLU A 58 -1.59 -10.56 4.83
N ALA A 59 -1.51 -10.28 3.52
CA ALA A 59 -1.67 -8.92 3.02
C ALA A 59 -3.11 -8.41 3.18
N VAL A 60 -4.12 -9.28 3.05
CA VAL A 60 -5.52 -8.91 3.30
C VAL A 60 -5.72 -8.48 4.75
N GLU A 61 -5.18 -9.23 5.72
CA GLU A 61 -5.27 -8.89 7.14
C GLU A 61 -4.61 -7.53 7.42
N VAL A 62 -3.39 -7.32 6.95
CA VAL A 62 -2.65 -6.05 7.14
C VAL A 62 -3.36 -4.86 6.50
N LEU A 63 -3.95 -5.04 5.30
CA LEU A 63 -4.69 -3.98 4.62
C LEU A 63 -5.99 -3.62 5.34
N LEU A 64 -6.72 -4.60 5.87
CA LEU A 64 -7.95 -4.37 6.66
C LEU A 64 -7.64 -3.63 7.96
N GLU A 65 -6.61 -4.04 8.70
CA GLU A 65 -6.16 -3.34 9.91
C GLU A 65 -5.78 -1.88 9.61
N HIS A 66 -5.14 -1.64 8.46
CA HIS A 66 -4.81 -0.29 8.02
C HIS A 66 -6.06 0.55 7.76
N GLU A 67 -7.07 0.01 7.06
CA GLU A 67 -8.33 0.72 6.81
C GLU A 67 -9.09 1.05 8.09
N GLU A 68 -9.17 0.10 9.03
CA GLU A 68 -9.76 0.35 10.36
C GLU A 68 -9.05 1.47 11.11
N SER A 69 -7.72 1.54 11.01
CA SER A 69 -6.92 2.60 11.66
C SER A 69 -7.17 4.00 11.07
N LEU A 70 -7.56 4.08 9.79
CA LEU A 70 -7.89 5.32 9.10
C LEU A 70 -9.36 5.72 9.30
N HIS A 71 -10.22 4.73 9.54
CA HIS A 71 -11.65 4.96 9.74
C HIS A 71 -11.91 5.77 11.01
N LYS A 72 -12.79 6.78 10.89
CA LYS A 72 -13.24 7.56 12.04
C LYS A 72 -14.64 7.10 12.44
N ALA A 73 -14.79 6.71 13.70
CA ALA A 73 -16.06 6.32 14.28
C ALA A 73 -17.18 7.32 13.93
N GLY A 74 -18.26 6.83 13.31
CA GLY A 74 -19.41 7.62 12.90
C GLY A 74 -19.43 8.07 11.43
N LYS A 75 -18.43 7.71 10.62
CA LYS A 75 -18.49 7.86 9.15
C LYS A 75 -18.79 6.52 8.48
N PRO A 76 -19.51 6.49 7.36
CA PRO A 76 -19.57 5.29 6.52
C PRO A 76 -18.16 4.91 6.04
N HIS A 77 -17.92 3.61 5.87
CA HIS A 77 -16.73 3.07 5.21
C HIS A 77 -16.73 3.46 3.73
#